data_AF-A0A2X1MUX3-F1
#
_entry.id   AF-A0A2X1MUX3-F1
#
_cell.length_a   1.000
_cell.length_b   1.000
_cell.length_c   1.000
_cell.angle_alpha   90.00
_cell.angle_beta   90.00
_cell.angle_gamma   90.00
#
_symmetry.space_group_name_H-M   'P 1'
#
loop_
_entity.id
_entity.type
_entity.pdbx_description
1 polymer ?
#
loop_
_entity_poly.entity_id
_entity_poly.type
_entity_poly.pdbx_seq_one_letter_code
_entity_poly.pdbx_strand_id
1 'polypeptide(L)'
;MFQLSVQDIHPGEKAGDKEEAIRQVAAALVQAGNVAEGYVNGMLAREQQTSTFLGNGIAIPHGTTDTRDQVLKTGVQVFQFPEGVTWGDGQVAYVAIGIAASSDEHLGLLRQLTQY
;
A
#
# COMPACT_ATOMS: atom_id res chain seq x y z
N MET A 1 -15.03 -9.24 -8.77
CA MET A 1 -15.01 -9.27 -7.29
C MET A 1 -13.55 -9.42 -6.91
N PHE A 2 -13.00 -8.46 -6.16
CA PHE A 2 -11.63 -8.55 -5.67
C PHE A 2 -11.51 -9.73 -4.69
N GLN A 3 -10.45 -10.53 -4.83
CA GLN A 3 -10.24 -11.71 -3.99
C GLN A 3 -8.86 -11.58 -3.34
N LEU A 4 -8.86 -11.40 -2.02
CA LEU A 4 -7.65 -11.46 -1.21
C LEU A 4 -7.32 -12.94 -0.94
N SER A 5 -6.11 -13.35 -1.25
CA SER A 5 -5.62 -14.69 -0.95
C SER A 5 -4.56 -14.65 0.14
N VAL A 6 -4.28 -15.80 0.77
CA VAL A 6 -3.32 -15.86 1.89
C VAL A 6 -1.92 -15.38 1.48
N GLN A 7 -1.53 -15.63 0.23
CA GLN A 7 -0.25 -15.17 -0.33
C GLN A 7 -0.12 -13.65 -0.47
N ASP A 8 -1.24 -12.91 -0.38
CA ASP A 8 -1.24 -11.45 -0.43
C ASP A 8 -1.12 -10.82 0.97
N ILE A 9 -1.03 -11.65 2.02
CA ILE A 9 -1.00 -11.24 3.42
C ILE A 9 0.36 -11.60 4.03
N HIS A 10 1.04 -10.59 4.55
CA HIS A 10 2.40 -10.65 5.10
C HIS A 10 2.34 -10.27 6.59
N PRO A 11 2.05 -11.25 7.48
CA PRO A 11 1.97 -11.01 8.92
C PRO A 11 3.35 -11.01 9.58
N GLY A 12 3.51 -10.22 10.64
CA GLY A 12 4.75 -10.24 11.44
C GLY A 12 5.95 -9.53 10.80
N GLU A 13 5.71 -8.70 9.80
CA GLU A 13 6.75 -7.95 9.10
C GLU A 13 7.30 -6.81 9.98
N LYS A 14 8.47 -6.31 9.60
CA LYS A 14 9.14 -5.20 10.28
C LYS A 14 9.66 -4.20 9.26
N ALA A 15 9.54 -2.91 9.58
CA ALA A 15 10.16 -1.84 8.84
C ALA A 15 10.64 -0.77 9.81
N GLY A 16 11.85 -0.25 9.62
CA GLY A 16 12.44 0.79 10.45
C GLY A 16 11.78 2.15 10.25
N ASP A 17 11.25 2.39 9.05
CA ASP A 17 10.51 3.59 8.73
C ASP A 17 9.43 3.37 7.66
N LYS A 18 8.67 4.43 7.40
CA LYS A 18 7.62 4.46 6.40
C LYS A 18 8.12 4.15 4.98
N GLU A 19 9.29 4.65 4.58
CA GLU A 19 9.79 4.42 3.23
C GLU A 19 10.15 2.94 3.05
N GLU A 20 10.76 2.32 4.04
CA GLU A 20 11.06 0.89 4.04
C GLU A 20 9.78 0.06 3.92
N ALA A 21 8.74 0.37 4.71
CA ALA A 21 7.45 -0.29 4.61
C ALA A 21 6.83 -0.14 3.21
N ILE A 22 6.88 1.06 2.61
CA ILE A 22 6.40 1.30 1.24
C ILE A 22 7.17 0.47 0.22
N ARG A 23 8.50 0.35 0.36
CA ARG A 23 9.34 -0.47 -0.52
C ARG A 23 9.02 -1.96 -0.41
N GLN A 24 8.78 -2.47 0.80
CA GLN A 24 8.38 -3.86 1.01
C GLN A 24 7.04 -4.15 0.32
N VAL A 25 6.06 -3.27 0.52
CA VAL A 25 4.74 -3.38 -0.12
C VAL A 25 4.85 -3.31 -1.65
N ALA A 26 5.64 -2.38 -2.19
CA ALA A 26 5.87 -2.24 -3.63
C ALA A 26 6.55 -3.49 -4.21
N ALA A 27 7.56 -4.04 -3.52
CA ALA A 27 8.23 -5.26 -3.93
C ALA A 27 7.26 -6.45 -3.98
N ALA A 28 6.36 -6.59 -2.99
CA ALA A 28 5.33 -7.63 -3.02
C ALA A 28 4.37 -7.46 -4.20
N LEU A 29 3.96 -6.23 -4.52
CA LEU A 29 3.12 -5.95 -5.70
C LEU A 29 3.84 -6.31 -7.02
N VAL A 30 5.14 -6.05 -7.11
CA VAL A 30 5.96 -6.46 -8.27
C VAL A 30 6.05 -7.98 -8.36
N GLN A 31 6.35 -8.66 -7.25
CA GLN A 31 6.46 -10.13 -7.20
C GLN A 31 5.14 -10.83 -7.56
N ALA A 32 4.01 -10.27 -7.12
CA ALA A 32 2.68 -10.75 -7.47
C ALA A 32 2.31 -10.43 -8.94
N GLY A 33 3.15 -9.69 -9.67
CA GLY A 33 2.95 -9.29 -11.06
C GLY A 33 1.86 -8.23 -11.22
N ASN A 34 1.55 -7.47 -10.18
CA ASN A 34 0.55 -6.40 -10.21
C ASN A 34 1.07 -5.15 -10.91
N VAL A 35 2.36 -4.86 -10.73
CA VAL A 35 3.00 -3.62 -11.20
C VAL A 35 4.40 -3.88 -11.73
N ALA A 36 4.92 -2.96 -12.53
CA ALA A 36 6.32 -2.95 -12.95
C ALA A 36 7.25 -2.47 -11.82
N GLU A 37 8.55 -2.81 -11.91
CA GLU A 37 9.56 -2.46 -10.88
C GLU A 37 9.62 -0.97 -10.53
N GLY A 38 9.35 -0.09 -11.49
CA GLY A 38 9.35 1.36 -11.30
C GLY A 38 8.24 1.90 -10.38
N TYR A 39 7.22 1.10 -10.08
CA TYR A 39 6.01 1.57 -9.39
C TYR A 39 6.28 2.08 -7.97
N VAL A 40 7.33 1.56 -7.32
CA VAL A 40 7.80 2.03 -6.02
C VAL A 40 8.08 3.53 -5.99
N ASN A 41 8.60 4.09 -7.09
CA ASN A 41 8.87 5.52 -7.18
C ASN A 41 7.58 6.34 -7.15
N GLY A 42 6.52 5.84 -7.80
CA GLY A 42 5.19 6.43 -7.74
C GLY A 42 4.62 6.38 -6.32
N MET A 43 4.77 5.26 -5.62
CA MET A 43 4.28 5.11 -4.25
C MET A 43 4.98 6.08 -3.27
N LEU A 44 6.31 6.20 -3.39
CA LEU A 44 7.08 7.13 -2.58
C LEU A 44 6.74 8.60 -2.90
N ALA A 45 6.63 8.94 -4.18
CA ALA A 45 6.21 10.29 -4.60
C ALA A 45 4.82 10.64 -4.09
N ARG A 46 3.87 9.69 -4.13
CA ARG A 46 2.52 9.87 -3.61
C ARG A 46 2.53 10.15 -2.11
N GLU A 47 3.34 9.42 -1.35
CA GLU A 47 3.49 9.60 0.09
C GLU A 47 4.08 10.98 0.45
N GLN A 48 5.03 11.47 -0.34
CA GLN A 48 5.64 12.79 -0.14
C GLN A 48 4.65 13.95 -0.38
N GLN A 49 3.67 13.78 -1.26
CA GLN A 49 2.66 14.81 -1.52
C GLN A 49 1.72 14.98 -0.33
N THR A 50 1.23 13.88 0.23
CA THR A 50 0.33 13.85 1.38
C THR A 50 0.36 12.45 1.97
N SER A 51 0.44 12.38 3.31
CA SER A 51 0.44 11.10 4.04
C SER A 51 -0.68 10.17 3.57
N THR A 52 -0.36 8.90 3.35
CA THR A 52 -1.36 7.86 3.02
C THR A 52 -1.92 7.18 4.28
N PHE A 53 -1.63 7.71 5.47
CA PHE A 53 -2.26 7.26 6.71
C PHE A 53 -3.75 7.63 6.75
N LEU A 54 -4.61 6.66 7.08
CA LEU A 54 -6.07 6.85 7.12
C LEU A 54 -6.62 7.04 8.55
N GLY A 55 -5.84 6.72 9.58
CA GLY A 55 -6.35 6.60 10.95
C GLY A 55 -6.41 5.14 11.41
N ASN A 56 -6.68 4.95 12.70
CA ASN A 56 -6.86 3.63 13.34
C ASN A 56 -5.70 2.64 13.10
N GLY A 57 -4.49 3.16 12.89
CA GLY A 57 -3.31 2.33 12.64
C GLY A 57 -3.19 1.78 11.22
N ILE A 58 -3.92 2.32 10.24
CA ILE A 58 -3.92 1.86 8.85
C ILE A 58 -3.30 2.89 7.92
N ALA A 59 -2.39 2.44 7.06
CA ALA A 59 -1.87 3.19 5.93
C ALA A 59 -2.20 2.50 4.59
N ILE A 60 -2.35 3.28 3.52
CA ILE A 60 -2.74 2.79 2.20
C ILE A 60 -1.80 3.25 1.09
N PRO A 61 -0.52 2.85 1.12
CA PRO A 61 0.43 3.32 0.12
C PRO A 61 0.02 2.86 -1.29
N HIS A 62 0.01 3.79 -2.24
CA HIS A 62 -0.39 3.58 -3.64
C HIS A 62 0.38 4.54 -4.55
N GLY A 63 0.47 4.22 -5.84
CA GLY A 63 1.15 5.06 -6.82
C GLY A 63 0.41 6.37 -7.15
N THR A 64 1.07 7.26 -7.88
CA THR A 64 0.45 8.46 -8.46
C THR A 64 -0.28 8.14 -9.76
N THR A 65 -1.07 9.10 -10.26
CA THR A 65 -1.68 9.04 -11.60
C THR A 65 -0.65 8.82 -12.71
N ASP A 66 0.56 9.37 -12.54
CA ASP A 66 1.64 9.33 -13.54
C ASP A 66 2.31 7.95 -13.63
N THR A 67 2.03 7.05 -12.68
CA THR A 67 2.52 5.67 -12.65
C THR A 67 1.44 4.63 -12.98
N ARG A 68 0.28 5.09 -13.49
CA ARG A 68 -0.84 4.19 -13.84
C ARG A 68 -0.51 3.22 -14.96
N ASP A 69 0.32 3.64 -15.91
CA ASP A 69 0.83 2.81 -17.00
C ASP A 69 1.72 1.65 -16.51
N GLN A 70 2.25 1.76 -15.29
CA GLN A 70 3.05 0.72 -14.66
C GLN A 70 2.19 -0.33 -13.94
N VAL A 71 0.87 -0.16 -13.87
CA VAL A 71 -0.05 -1.15 -13.31
C VAL A 71 -0.42 -2.18 -14.38
N LEU A 72 0.03 -3.42 -14.19
CA LEU A 72 -0.21 -4.54 -15.10
C LEU A 72 -1.58 -5.20 -14.83
N LYS A 73 -1.94 -5.33 -13.56
CA LYS A 73 -3.24 -5.85 -13.11
C LYS A 73 -3.58 -5.31 -11.72
N THR A 74 -4.86 -5.06 -11.48
CA THR A 74 -5.34 -4.64 -10.15
C THR A 74 -5.00 -5.70 -9.09
N GLY A 75 -4.54 -5.26 -7.94
CA GLY A 75 -4.34 -6.13 -6.78
C GLY A 75 -3.87 -5.36 -5.56
N VAL A 76 -3.79 -6.06 -4.44
CA VAL A 76 -3.36 -5.48 -3.17
C VAL A 76 -2.39 -6.41 -2.46
N GLN A 77 -1.61 -5.83 -1.56
CA GLN A 77 -0.74 -6.55 -0.65
C GLN A 77 -0.95 -5.98 0.75
N VAL A 78 -1.20 -6.85 1.72
CA VAL A 78 -1.50 -6.47 3.10
C VAL A 78 -0.32 -6.85 3.97
N PHE A 79 0.30 -5.84 4.60
CA PHE A 79 1.40 -6.01 5.53
C PHE A 79 0.91 -5.70 6.93
N GLN A 80 1.21 -6.58 7.89
CA GLN A 80 1.02 -6.29 9.30
C GLN A 80 2.40 -6.08 9.93
N PHE A 81 2.55 -4.95 10.62
CA PHE A 81 3.72 -4.59 11.42
C PHE A 81 3.33 -4.61 12.90
N PRO A 82 3.55 -5.72 13.64
CA PRO A 82 3.11 -5.83 15.04
C PRO A 82 3.73 -4.77 15.96
N GLU A 83 4.96 -4.34 15.67
CA GLU A 83 5.68 -3.30 16.42
C GLU A 83 5.29 -1.87 15.97
N GLY A 84 4.49 -1.76 14.90
CA GLY A 84 4.11 -0.50 14.29
C GLY A 84 5.24 0.15 13.49
N VAL A 85 4.85 1.00 12.54
CA VAL A 85 5.76 1.83 11.74
C VAL A 85 5.32 3.28 11.87
N THR A 86 6.24 4.17 12.26
CA THR A 86 5.96 5.61 12.33
C THR A 86 5.63 6.13 10.94
N TRP A 87 4.44 6.71 10.76
CA TRP A 87 3.94 7.17 9.46
C TRP A 87 3.93 8.70 9.30
N GLY A 88 4.59 9.42 10.22
CA GLY A 88 4.64 10.88 10.28
C GLY A 88 3.66 11.45 11.33
N ASP A 89 3.90 12.69 11.77
CA ASP A 89 3.03 13.44 12.69
C ASP A 89 2.57 12.68 13.95
N GLY A 90 3.44 11.83 14.50
CA GLY A 90 3.14 10.97 15.67
C GLY A 90 2.18 9.81 15.39
N GLN A 91 1.80 9.59 14.12
CA GLN A 91 0.95 8.49 13.67
C GLN A 91 1.77 7.21 13.52
N VAL A 92 1.17 6.07 13.86
CA VAL A 92 1.79 4.75 13.76
C VAL A 92 0.86 3.84 12.98
N ALA A 93 1.36 3.24 11.90
CA ALA A 93 0.66 2.23 11.12
C ALA A 93 1.05 0.83 11.60
N TYR A 94 0.06 0.01 11.94
CA TYR A 94 0.21 -1.42 12.24
C TYR A 94 -0.18 -2.29 11.05
N VAL A 95 -0.95 -1.72 10.11
CA VAL A 95 -1.33 -2.37 8.86
C VAL A 95 -1.07 -1.42 7.71
N ALA A 96 -0.34 -1.87 6.69
CA ALA A 96 -0.22 -1.17 5.41
C ALA A 96 -0.90 -2.00 4.32
N ILE A 97 -1.79 -1.37 3.56
CA ILE A 97 -2.49 -2.01 2.44
C ILE A 97 -2.01 -1.34 1.16
N GLY A 98 -1.07 -2.00 0.49
CA GLY A 98 -0.61 -1.59 -0.83
C GLY A 98 -1.67 -1.81 -1.88
N ILE A 99 -1.93 -0.82 -2.72
CA ILE A 99 -2.93 -0.94 -3.79
C ILE A 99 -2.29 -0.62 -5.13
N ALA A 100 -2.36 -1.58 -6.05
CA ALA A 100 -2.14 -1.38 -7.47
C ALA A 100 -3.50 -1.35 -8.18
N ALA A 101 -3.87 -0.23 -8.79
CA ALA A 101 -4.98 -0.15 -9.72
C ALA A 101 -4.75 0.98 -10.73
N SER A 102 -5.35 0.86 -11.91
CA SER A 102 -5.19 1.83 -13.01
C SER A 102 -6.29 2.90 -13.03
N SER A 103 -7.32 2.77 -12.18
CA SER A 103 -8.49 3.65 -12.13
C SER A 103 -8.88 4.01 -10.69
N ASP A 104 -9.80 4.95 -10.51
CA ASP A 104 -10.35 5.34 -9.19
C ASP A 104 -11.06 4.20 -8.43
N GLU A 105 -11.04 2.97 -8.95
CA GLU A 105 -11.40 1.74 -8.24
C GLU A 105 -10.72 1.62 -6.87
N HIS A 106 -9.52 2.20 -6.68
CA HIS A 106 -8.88 2.28 -5.36
C HIS A 106 -9.83 2.86 -4.31
N LEU A 107 -10.54 3.95 -4.64
CA LEU A 107 -11.46 4.63 -3.72
C LEU A 107 -12.69 3.76 -3.42
N GLY A 108 -13.13 2.94 -4.36
CA GLY A 108 -14.19 1.96 -4.15
C GLY A 108 -13.77 0.87 -3.16
N LEU A 109 -12.58 0.31 -3.33
CA LEU A 109 -11.99 -0.66 -2.40
C LEU A 109 -11.76 -0.05 -1.01
N LEU A 110 -11.21 1.17 -0.95
CA LEU A 110 -10.97 1.91 0.29
C LEU A 110 -12.26 2.20 1.05
N ARG A 111 -13.32 2.60 0.35
CA ARG A 111 -14.65 2.81 0.95
C ARG A 111 -15.18 1.54 1.61
N GLN A 112 -14.92 0.35 1.06
CA GLN A 112 -15.33 -0.91 1.69
C GLN A 112 -14.55 -1.23 2.97
N LEU A 113 -13.31 -0.76 3.09
CA LEU A 113 -12.47 -0.99 4.27
C LEU A 113 -12.74 0.01 5.41
N THR A 114 -13.24 1.21 5.09
CA THR A 114 -13.50 2.28 6.07
C THR A 114 -14.98 2.47 6.40
N GLN A 115 -15.89 1.72 5.77
CA GLN A 115 -17.32 1.76 6.10
C GLN A 115 -17.57 1.02 7.42
N TYR A 116 -17.91 1.80 8.45
CA TYR A 116 -18.71 1.33 9.59
C TYR A 116 -20.18 1.26 9.19
#